data_AF-A0A2G6NW57-F1
#
_entry.id   AF-A0A2G6NW57-F1
#
_cell.length_a   1.000
_cell.length_b   1.000
_cell.length_c   1.000
_cell.angle_alpha   90.00
_cell.angle_beta   90.00
_cell.angle_gamma   90.00
#
_symmetry.space_group_name_H-M   'P 1'
#
loop_
_entity.id
_entity.type
_entity.pdbx_description
1 polymer ?
#
loop_
_entity_poly.entity_id
_entity_poly.type
_entity_poly.pdbx_seq_one_letter_code
_entity_poly.pdbx_strand_id
1 'polypeptide(L)'
;MQLARQNVAIIVGDNLFVHGGLLPQHLEIGIQEMNRQTRRYLAGEGPMPDFLRGSDSPLWTRAYSDDPGPAECRQLFTVLKALGVRRMVVGHTVQEGGITPKCAGRVWCVDVGLSQHYGGPLSALEIQGNDVKGITKPRDQVARKNAKKPPLKKR
;
A
#
# COMPACT_ATOMS: atom_id res chain seq x y z
N MET A 1 10.62 -0.28 -20.69
CA MET A 1 9.28 -0.47 -20.07
C MET A 1 9.15 0.39 -18.82
N GLN A 2 8.08 1.17 -18.62
CA GLN A 2 7.96 2.13 -17.49
C GLN A 2 7.81 1.46 -16.12
N LEU A 3 7.17 0.28 -16.07
CA LEU A 3 6.95 -0.49 -14.84
C LEU A 3 8.25 -1.00 -14.21
N ALA A 4 9.24 -1.38 -15.02
CA ALA A 4 10.53 -1.89 -14.55
C ALA A 4 11.39 -0.84 -13.82
N ARG A 5 10.94 0.42 -13.71
CA ARG A 5 11.63 1.47 -12.94
C ARG A 5 11.04 1.67 -11.53
N GLN A 6 9.87 1.10 -11.26
CA GLN A 6 9.17 1.28 -9.99
C GLN A 6 9.81 0.48 -8.85
N ASN A 7 9.59 0.95 -7.62
CA ASN A 7 10.03 0.27 -6.41
C ASN A 7 8.93 -0.68 -5.90
N VAL A 8 9.33 -1.79 -5.27
CA VAL A 8 8.42 -2.65 -4.49
C VAL A 8 8.12 -2.05 -3.12
N ALA A 9 9.08 -1.32 -2.55
CA ALA A 9 8.95 -0.61 -1.29
C ALA A 9 9.76 0.71 -1.31
N ILE A 10 9.24 1.76 -0.68
CA ILE A 10 9.89 3.07 -0.60
C ILE A 10 9.70 3.69 0.79
N ILE A 11 10.72 4.39 1.28
CA ILE A 11 10.64 5.20 2.49
C ILE A 11 10.56 6.67 2.09
N VAL A 12 9.57 7.40 2.63
CA VAL A 12 9.41 8.85 2.46
C VAL A 12 9.20 9.47 3.84
N GLY A 13 10.19 10.26 4.29
CA GLY A 13 10.28 10.68 5.69
C GLY A 13 10.30 9.45 6.59
N ASP A 14 9.43 9.44 7.60
CA ASP A 14 9.31 8.34 8.57
C ASP A 14 8.29 7.26 8.17
N ASN A 15 7.94 7.14 6.89
CA ASN A 15 6.86 6.27 6.42
C ASN A 15 7.38 5.29 5.36
N LEU A 16 7.21 4.00 5.63
CA LEU A 16 7.45 2.93 4.66
C LEU A 16 6.17 2.65 3.87
N PHE A 17 6.23 2.69 2.55
CA PHE A 17 5.15 2.32 1.65
C PHE A 17 5.49 1.00 0.94
N VAL A 18 4.57 0.04 0.98
CA VAL A 18 4.69 -1.30 0.37
C VAL A 18 3.29 -1.85 0.12
N HIS A 19 3.08 -2.67 -0.92
CA HIS A 19 1.72 -3.07 -1.30
C HIS A 19 1.03 -3.98 -0.25
N GLY A 20 1.66 -5.06 0.18
CA GLY A 20 1.14 -5.97 1.22
C GLY A 20 1.77 -5.73 2.60
N GLY A 21 3.10 -5.69 2.67
CA GLY A 21 3.82 -5.47 3.94
C GLY A 21 5.27 -5.94 3.87
N LEU A 22 6.15 -5.46 4.75
CA LEU A 22 7.49 -6.05 4.90
C LEU A 22 7.57 -6.87 6.19
N LEU A 23 7.73 -8.18 6.05
CA LEU A 23 8.04 -9.11 7.15
C LEU A 23 9.52 -9.04 7.57
N PRO A 24 9.88 -9.51 8.79
CA PRO A 24 11.27 -9.48 9.28
C PRO A 24 12.29 -10.11 8.33
N GLN A 25 11.97 -11.23 7.68
CA GLN A 25 12.86 -11.90 6.72
C GLN A 25 13.26 -11.02 5.53
N HIS A 26 12.46 -10.03 5.14
CA HIS A 26 12.81 -9.12 4.05
C HIS A 26 13.91 -8.12 4.44
N LEU A 27 14.17 -7.93 5.73
CA LEU A 27 15.23 -7.05 6.22
C LEU A 27 16.62 -7.60 5.88
N GLU A 28 16.77 -8.92 5.81
CA GLU A 28 18.02 -9.58 5.46
C GLU A 28 18.48 -9.23 4.04
N ILE A 29 17.52 -9.02 3.14
CA ILE A 29 17.75 -8.60 1.75
C ILE A 29 17.93 -7.07 1.71
N GLY A 30 17.06 -6.34 2.39
CA GLY A 30 17.04 -4.88 2.41
C GLY A 30 16.28 -4.26 1.23
N ILE A 31 15.67 -3.09 1.47
CA ILE A 31 14.76 -2.43 0.53
C ILE A 31 15.45 -2.11 -0.82
N GLN A 32 16.68 -1.61 -0.78
CA GLN A 32 17.40 -1.23 -2.00
C GLN A 32 17.69 -2.43 -2.89
N GLU A 33 18.07 -3.55 -2.27
CA GLU A 33 18.33 -4.80 -2.96
C GLU A 33 17.05 -5.38 -3.55
N MET A 34 15.98 -5.45 -2.76
CA MET A 34 14.67 -5.89 -3.25
C MET A 34 14.23 -5.08 -4.46
N ASN A 35 14.28 -3.74 -4.36
CA ASN A 35 13.95 -2.85 -5.47
C ASN A 35 14.82 -3.11 -6.70
N ARG A 36 16.14 -3.28 -6.53
CA ARG A 36 17.05 -3.55 -7.65
C ARG A 36 16.72 -4.88 -8.33
N GLN A 37 16.54 -5.95 -7.56
CA GLN A 37 16.23 -7.27 -8.11
C GLN A 37 14.87 -7.29 -8.81
N THR A 38 13.83 -6.67 -8.23
CA THR A 38 12.51 -6.55 -8.86
C THR A 38 12.58 -5.79 -10.18
N ARG A 39 13.32 -4.67 -10.24
CA ARG A 39 13.48 -3.90 -11.48
C ARG A 39 14.17 -4.70 -12.57
N ARG A 40 15.25 -5.41 -12.24
CA ARG A 40 15.97 -6.29 -13.18
C ARG A 40 15.08 -7.40 -13.71
N TYR A 41 14.32 -8.06 -12.84
CA TYR A 41 13.33 -9.07 -13.25
C TYR A 41 12.29 -8.50 -14.20
N LEU A 42 11.68 -7.35 -13.86
CA LEU A 42 10.71 -6.70 -14.73
C LEU A 42 11.33 -6.24 -16.06
N ALA A 43 12.62 -5.90 -16.09
CA ALA A 43 13.34 -5.59 -17.33
C ALA A 43 13.70 -6.82 -18.17
N GLY A 44 13.47 -8.04 -17.67
CA GLY A 44 13.88 -9.28 -18.34
C GLY A 44 15.37 -9.61 -18.17
N GLU A 45 16.05 -8.97 -17.22
CA GLU A 45 17.50 -9.05 -17.00
C GLU A 45 17.89 -10.04 -15.88
N GLY A 46 16.95 -10.90 -15.47
CA GLY A 46 17.14 -11.90 -14.43
C GLY A 46 15.86 -12.67 -14.10
N PRO A 47 15.97 -13.74 -13.30
CA PRO A 47 14.81 -14.53 -12.87
C PRO A 47 13.96 -13.75 -11.85
N MET A 48 12.74 -14.22 -11.62
CA MET A 48 11.89 -13.69 -10.55
C MET A 48 12.51 -13.97 -9.17
N PRO A 49 12.79 -12.93 -8.36
CA PRO A 49 13.33 -13.11 -7.01
C PRO A 49 12.37 -13.89 -6.11
N ASP A 50 12.91 -14.74 -5.24
CA ASP A 50 12.09 -15.62 -4.40
C ASP A 50 11.22 -14.86 -3.41
N PHE A 51 11.69 -13.71 -2.90
CA PHE A 51 10.89 -12.86 -2.02
C PHE A 51 9.64 -12.28 -2.69
N LEU A 52 9.52 -12.31 -4.03
CA LEU A 52 8.28 -11.90 -4.70
C LEU A 52 7.21 -13.00 -4.73
N ARG A 53 7.56 -14.24 -4.38
CA ARG A 53 6.70 -15.41 -4.46
C ARG A 53 5.90 -15.63 -3.17
N GLY A 54 4.74 -16.26 -3.32
CA GLY A 54 3.93 -16.74 -2.21
C GLY A 54 3.21 -15.64 -1.44
N SER A 55 2.46 -16.06 -0.42
CA SER A 55 1.69 -15.18 0.45
C SER A 55 2.57 -14.24 1.27
N ASP A 56 3.80 -14.62 1.56
CA ASP A 56 4.69 -13.83 2.43
C ASP A 56 5.41 -12.71 1.70
N SER A 57 5.26 -12.65 0.37
CA SER A 57 5.86 -11.63 -0.48
C SER A 57 5.46 -10.21 -0.07
N PRO A 58 6.33 -9.20 -0.26
CA PRO A 58 6.00 -7.79 -0.04
C PRO A 58 4.75 -7.30 -0.76
N LEU A 59 4.36 -7.98 -1.84
CA LEU A 59 3.20 -7.65 -2.64
C LEU A 59 1.91 -8.36 -2.21
N TRP A 60 2.00 -9.45 -1.44
CA TRP A 60 0.86 -10.34 -1.20
C TRP A 60 0.55 -10.57 0.27
N THR A 61 1.49 -10.29 1.17
CA THR A 61 1.27 -10.55 2.58
C THR A 61 0.12 -9.70 3.13
N ARG A 62 -0.70 -10.35 3.95
CA ARG A 62 -1.83 -9.75 4.65
C ARG A 62 -1.56 -9.59 6.13
N ALA A 63 -0.38 -10.02 6.61
CA ALA A 63 -0.05 -10.16 8.03
C ALA A 63 -0.32 -8.92 8.87
N TYR A 64 -0.25 -7.71 8.29
CA TYR A 64 -0.47 -6.44 9.02
C TYR A 64 -1.81 -5.77 8.71
N SER A 65 -2.60 -6.34 7.81
CA SER A 65 -3.80 -5.73 7.24
C SER A 65 -5.08 -6.56 7.42
N ASP A 66 -4.94 -7.87 7.61
CA ASP A 66 -6.03 -8.81 7.88
C ASP A 66 -6.05 -9.11 9.38
N ASP A 67 -6.65 -8.19 10.13
CA ASP A 67 -6.80 -8.25 11.60
C ASP A 67 -5.59 -8.80 12.39
N PRO A 68 -4.44 -8.09 12.34
CA PRO A 68 -3.20 -8.52 12.98
C PRO A 68 -3.38 -8.65 14.49
N GLY A 69 -2.91 -9.78 15.03
CA GLY A 69 -2.81 -10.01 16.46
C GLY A 69 -1.55 -9.41 17.08
N PRO A 70 -1.34 -9.66 18.38
CA PRO A 70 -0.15 -9.17 19.09
C PRO A 70 1.18 -9.65 18.50
N ALA A 71 1.22 -10.84 17.89
CA ALA A 71 2.43 -11.39 17.30
C ALA A 71 2.84 -10.64 16.03
N GLU A 72 1.89 -10.42 15.12
CA GLU A 72 2.06 -9.68 13.88
C GLU A 72 2.44 -8.23 14.18
N CYS A 73 1.80 -7.60 15.17
CA CYS A 73 2.17 -6.25 15.60
C CYS A 73 3.60 -6.17 16.16
N ARG A 74 4.09 -7.18 16.89
CA ARG A 74 5.50 -7.23 17.34
C ARG A 74 6.47 -7.36 16.17
N GLN A 75 6.15 -8.18 15.17
CA GLN A 75 6.95 -8.30 13.95
C GLN A 75 7.00 -6.96 13.19
N LEU A 76 5.85 -6.30 13.02
CA LEU A 76 5.78 -4.96 12.44
C LEU A 76 6.69 -3.98 13.18
N PHE A 77 6.63 -3.96 14.52
CA PHE A 77 7.47 -3.05 15.31
C PHE A 77 8.97 -3.33 15.14
N THR A 78 9.34 -4.61 15.00
CA THR A 78 10.72 -5.02 14.71
C THR A 78 11.18 -4.45 13.38
N VAL A 79 10.35 -4.55 12.33
CA VAL A 79 10.63 -4.03 11.00
C VAL A 79 10.75 -2.51 11.00
N LEU A 80 9.79 -1.81 11.61
CA LEU A 80 9.83 -0.35 11.71
C LEU A 80 11.06 0.14 12.48
N LYS A 81 11.42 -0.54 13.57
CA LYS A 81 12.61 -0.21 14.38
C LYS A 81 13.90 -0.42 13.57
N ALA A 82 14.03 -1.55 12.89
CA ALA A 82 15.22 -1.85 12.09
C ALA A 82 15.42 -0.86 10.94
N LEU A 83 14.32 -0.36 10.35
CA LEU A 83 14.35 0.62 9.27
C LEU A 83 14.41 2.08 9.76
N GLY A 84 14.30 2.33 11.07
CA GLY A 84 14.29 3.68 11.62
C GLY A 84 13.06 4.52 11.25
N VAL A 85 11.93 3.89 10.93
CA VAL A 85 10.70 4.57 10.49
C VAL A 85 9.59 4.49 11.54
N ARG A 86 8.60 5.39 11.44
CA ARG A 86 7.48 5.47 12.38
C ARG A 86 6.29 4.60 11.98
N ARG A 87 6.06 4.36 10.70
CA ARG A 87 4.86 3.64 10.28
C ARG A 87 5.00 2.99 8.91
N MET A 88 4.21 1.95 8.70
CA MET A 88 4.05 1.28 7.41
C MET A 88 2.70 1.67 6.81
N VAL A 89 2.63 1.87 5.50
CA VAL A 89 1.41 2.12 4.75
C VAL A 89 1.26 0.99 3.74
N VAL A 90 0.12 0.30 3.80
CA VAL A 90 -0.15 -0.92 3.03
C VAL A 90 -1.52 -0.87 2.34
N GLY A 91 -1.65 -1.58 1.23
CA GLY A 91 -2.92 -1.82 0.54
C GLY A 91 -3.28 -3.30 0.59
N HIS A 92 -3.65 -3.86 -0.57
CA HIS A 92 -3.84 -5.30 -0.86
C HIS A 92 -5.05 -5.97 -0.18
N THR A 93 -5.30 -5.66 1.09
CA THR A 93 -6.43 -6.15 1.86
C THR A 93 -7.47 -5.04 1.99
N VAL A 94 -8.59 -5.20 1.31
CA VAL A 94 -9.71 -4.25 1.34
C VAL A 94 -10.18 -4.03 2.78
N GLN A 95 -10.28 -2.77 3.17
CA GLN A 95 -10.78 -2.33 4.46
C GLN A 95 -12.21 -1.80 4.28
N GLU A 96 -13.20 -2.55 4.76
CA GLU A 96 -14.62 -2.20 4.58
C GLU A 96 -15.01 -0.88 5.27
N GLY A 97 -14.38 -0.58 6.41
CA GLY A 97 -14.58 0.67 7.16
C GLY A 97 -13.83 1.89 6.59
N GLY A 98 -13.15 1.74 5.45
CA GLY A 98 -12.26 2.76 4.89
C GLY A 98 -10.82 2.65 5.43
N ILE A 99 -10.05 3.72 5.29
CA ILE A 99 -8.63 3.73 5.70
C ILE A 99 -8.52 3.42 7.20
N THR A 100 -7.83 2.32 7.53
CA THR A 100 -7.86 1.76 8.89
C THR A 100 -6.46 1.70 9.50
N PRO A 101 -6.20 2.39 10.62
CA PRO A 101 -4.99 2.21 11.39
C PRO A 101 -5.05 0.90 12.20
N LYS A 102 -3.97 0.12 12.20
CA LYS A 102 -3.81 -1.09 13.02
C LYS A 102 -2.51 -1.02 13.81
N CYS A 103 -2.33 -1.92 14.78
CA CYS A 103 -1.17 -1.98 15.67
C CYS A 103 -0.80 -0.62 16.29
N ALA A 104 -1.76 0.01 16.97
CA ALA A 104 -1.61 1.35 17.58
C ALA A 104 -1.17 2.45 16.59
N GLY A 105 -1.67 2.40 15.34
CA GLY A 105 -1.39 3.40 14.31
C GLY A 105 0.02 3.31 13.70
N ARG A 106 0.70 2.19 13.92
CA ARG A 106 2.03 1.89 13.34
C ARG A 106 1.92 1.25 11.96
N VAL A 107 0.75 0.76 11.56
CA VAL A 107 0.43 0.43 10.16
C VAL A 107 -0.89 1.08 9.77
N TRP A 108 -0.94 1.60 8.54
CA TRP A 108 -2.12 2.21 7.93
C TRP A 108 -2.53 1.43 6.69
N CYS A 109 -3.71 0.82 6.73
CA CYS A 109 -4.26 0.05 5.63
C CYS A 109 -5.14 0.97 4.78
N VAL A 110 -4.72 1.24 3.55
CA VAL A 110 -5.32 2.28 2.68
C VAL A 110 -6.12 1.73 1.52
N ASP A 111 -6.19 0.41 1.36
CA ASP A 111 -7.03 -0.20 0.33
C ASP A 111 -8.50 -0.13 0.77
N VAL A 112 -9.23 0.82 0.20
CA VAL A 112 -10.66 1.02 0.46
C VAL A 112 -11.55 0.31 -0.56
N GLY A 113 -11.01 -0.57 -1.41
CA GLY A 113 -11.77 -1.22 -2.46
C GLY A 113 -12.23 -0.25 -3.56
N LEU A 114 -11.36 0.67 -4.01
CA LEU A 114 -11.71 1.72 -4.96
C LEU A 114 -12.27 1.20 -6.30
N SER A 115 -11.90 -0.02 -6.69
CA SER A 115 -12.30 -0.61 -7.97
C SER A 115 -13.82 -0.70 -8.10
N GLN A 116 -14.31 -0.78 -9.35
CA GLN A 116 -15.75 -0.94 -9.61
C GLN A 116 -16.31 -2.22 -8.98
N HIS A 117 -15.50 -3.28 -8.89
CA HIS A 117 -15.89 -4.57 -8.33
C HIS A 117 -16.24 -4.47 -6.83
N TYR A 118 -15.42 -3.77 -6.05
CA TYR A 118 -15.62 -3.62 -4.60
C TYR A 118 -16.54 -2.44 -4.25
N GLY A 119 -16.58 -1.41 -5.09
CA GLY A 119 -17.53 -0.32 -4.91
C GLY A 119 -17.14 0.74 -3.87
N GLY A 120 -15.91 0.70 -3.37
CA GLY A 120 -15.40 1.59 -2.34
C GLY A 120 -15.30 3.08 -2.74
N PRO A 121 -15.25 3.99 -1.75
CA PRO A 121 -15.23 5.42 -1.99
C PRO A 121 -13.85 5.92 -2.42
N LEU A 122 -13.80 7.09 -3.07
CA LEU A 122 -12.53 7.77 -3.35
C LEU A 122 -11.92 8.25 -2.04
N SER A 123 -10.78 7.69 -1.67
CA SER A 123 -10.10 7.99 -0.40
C SER A 123 -8.61 8.26 -0.60
N ALA A 124 -8.03 9.05 0.30
CA ALA A 124 -6.59 9.32 0.35
C ALA A 124 -6.11 9.38 1.80
N LEU A 125 -4.87 8.98 2.05
CA LEU A 125 -4.20 9.16 3.34
C LEU A 125 -3.42 10.47 3.30
N GLU A 126 -3.72 11.39 4.23
CA GLU A 126 -2.91 12.59 4.45
C GLU A 126 -1.98 12.38 5.64
N ILE A 127 -0.69 12.67 5.44
CA ILE A 127 0.36 12.59 6.46
C ILE A 127 1.03 13.96 6.57
N GLN A 128 0.87 14.62 7.72
CA GLN A 128 1.53 15.88 8.04
C GLN A 128 2.35 15.72 9.33
N GLY A 129 3.62 15.35 9.17
CA GLY A 129 4.49 15.00 10.29
C GLY A 129 3.95 13.82 11.10
N ASN A 130 3.45 14.11 12.30
CA ASN A 130 2.84 13.10 13.18
C ASN A 130 1.34 12.92 12.98
N ASP A 131 0.65 13.91 12.40
CA ASP A 131 -0.78 13.84 12.11
C ASP A 131 -1.04 12.97 10.89
N VAL A 132 -1.94 12.00 11.03
CA VAL A 132 -2.28 11.04 9.97
C VAL A 132 -3.78 10.85 9.97
N LYS A 133 -4.42 11.09 8.81
CA LYS A 133 -5.87 10.93 8.67
C LYS A 133 -6.26 10.46 7.28
N GLY A 134 -7.36 9.70 7.22
CA GLY A 134 -8.03 9.37 5.97
C GLY A 134 -8.94 10.52 5.52
N ILE A 135 -8.88 10.87 4.24
CA ILE A 135 -9.76 11.83 3.58
C ILE A 135 -10.60 11.04 2.58
N THR A 136 -11.92 11.01 2.79
CA THR A 136 -12.85 10.25 1.95
C THR A 136 -13.85 11.19 1.29
N LYS A 137 -14.04 11.06 -0.04
CA LYS A 137 -15.11 11.73 -0.77
C LYS A 137 -16.28 10.77 -1.00
N PRO A 138 -17.50 11.11 -0.52
CA PRO A 138 -18.70 10.34 -0.82
C PRO A 138 -18.95 10.23 -2.34
N ARG A 139 -19.27 9.03 -2.84
CA ARG A 139 -19.46 8.76 -4.28
C ARG A 139 -20.55 9.61 -4.93
N ASP A 140 -21.56 10.06 -4.18
CA ASP A 140 -22.67 10.88 -4.68
C ASP A 140 -22.21 12.23 -5.27
N GLN A 141 -21.04 12.73 -4.88
CA GLN A 141 -20.47 13.97 -5.41
C GLN A 141 -19.64 13.76 -6.68
N VAL A 142 -19.21 12.53 -6.97
CA VAL A 142 -18.42 12.20 -8.18
C VAL A 142 -19.35 11.97 -9.38
N ALA A 143 -20.47 11.27 -9.18
CA ALA A 143 -21.47 11.04 -10.23
C ALA A 143 -22.12 12.35 -10.73
N ARG A 144 -22.38 13.31 -9.83
CA ARG A 144 -23.00 14.61 -10.16
C ARG A 144 -22.13 15.52 -11.04
N LYS A 145 -20.80 15.35 -11.06
CA LYS A 145 -19.91 16.15 -11.94
C LYS A 145 -19.88 15.64 -13.38
N ASN A 146 -20.08 14.34 -13.60
CA ASN A 146 -20.10 13.75 -14.95
C ASN A 146 -21.45 13.86 -15.66
N ALA A 147 -22.55 14.09 -14.91
CA ALA A 147 -23.89 14.27 -15.49
C ALA A 147 -24.17 15.69 -16.04
N LYS A 148 -23.22 16.63 -15.96
CA LYS A 148 -23.41 18.04 -16.36
C LYS A 148 -22.92 18.41 -17.76
N LYS A 149 -22.56 17.45 -18.64
CA LYS A 149 -22.31 17.76 -20.05
C LYS A 149 -23.63 17.66 -20.85
N PRO A 150 -24.21 18.77 -21.34
CA PRO A 150 -25.37 18.69 -22.19
C PRO A 150 -24.99 18.00 -23.52
N PRO A 151 -25.90 17.22 -24.12
CA PRO A 151 -25.62 16.56 -25.39
C PRO A 151 -25.35 17.60 -26.48
N LEU A 152 -24.27 17.41 -27.26
CA LEU A 152 -23.99 18.22 -28.43
C LEU A 152 -25.19 18.14 -29.38
N LYS A 153 -25.80 19.29 -29.68
CA LYS A 153 -26.80 19.40 -30.75
C LYS A 153 -26.11 19.08 -32.08
N LYS A 154 -26.52 17.99 -32.72
CA LYS A 154 -26.14 17.68 -34.11
C LYS A 154 -26.78 18.73 -35.02
N ARG A 155 -25.97 19.36 -35.88
CA ARG A 155 -26.41 20.10 -37.07
C ARG A 155 -26.37 19.16 -38.25
#